data_AF-A0AAF0RE00-F1
#
_entry.id   AF-A0AAF0RE00-F1
#
_cell.length_a   1.000
_cell.length_b   1.000
_cell.length_c   1.000
_cell.angle_alpha   90.00
_cell.angle_beta   90.00
_cell.angle_gamma   90.00
#
_symmetry.space_group_name_H-M   'P 1'
#
loop_
_entity.id
_entity.type
_entity.pdbx_description
1 polymer ?
#
loop_
_entity_poly.entity_id
_entity_poly.type
_entity_poly.pdbx_seq_one_letter_code
_entity_poly.pdbx_strand_id
1 'polypeptide(L)'
;MEPWEQIDLCWRAATPSDAFWEWVADRSAMTHDHLVGIAEVGRDETGSLVVRASAAAGLPLPAALDRIGSPTPGVAVTLTLPLVQLARLADSGAVLLGTARVEDVLVDDAGAVVLVDRPPGADGTVPAGSVSGAEALVLAVRAVWDRVDPRGTGVAGPGLVGIDDRCSAARTQGGAALVDLERVVRAAAPPRPVRWDPPPLTFTFDPDRGASTTSGRARGRSADDPFVRVFVGCRELVSSGVPFGRRRIGIRPLATAVVVTVGLVVAAVGALGDDRAADVAGALLPGDVPGRTATAPPPMGETGPPR
;
A
#
# COMPACT_ATOMS: atom_id res chain seq x y z
N MET A 1 -18.41 -21.09 -1.84
CA MET A 1 -17.64 -19.84 -1.93
C MET A 1 -16.95 -19.75 -0.60
N GLU A 2 -15.68 -20.15 -0.60
CA GLU A 2 -14.93 -20.31 0.65
C GLU A 2 -14.45 -18.91 1.08
N PRO A 3 -14.49 -18.55 2.38
CA PRO A 3 -14.16 -17.19 2.84
C PRO A 3 -12.64 -16.87 2.81
N TRP A 4 -11.86 -17.67 2.07
CA TRP A 4 -10.42 -17.55 1.85
C TRP A 4 -10.04 -17.80 0.38
N GLU A 5 -10.98 -17.76 -0.57
CA GLU A 5 -10.65 -17.61 -1.99
C GLU A 5 -9.98 -16.24 -2.18
N GLN A 6 -8.64 -16.23 -2.12
CA GLN A 6 -7.80 -15.09 -2.41
C GLN A 6 -8.12 -14.62 -3.84
N ILE A 7 -8.88 -13.53 -3.95
CA ILE A 7 -9.27 -12.98 -5.24
C ILE A 7 -7.99 -12.58 -5.98
N ASP A 8 -7.69 -13.24 -7.09
CA ASP A 8 -6.61 -12.82 -7.99
C ASP A 8 -7.06 -11.51 -8.65
N LEU A 9 -6.64 -10.39 -8.06
CA LEU A 9 -6.95 -9.03 -8.49
C LEU A 9 -6.15 -8.66 -9.76
N CYS A 10 -6.47 -9.38 -10.83
CA CYS A 10 -5.79 -9.37 -12.11
C CYS A 10 -6.62 -8.63 -13.16
N TRP A 11 -6.12 -7.47 -13.59
CA TRP A 11 -6.74 -6.66 -14.63
C TRP A 11 -5.98 -6.83 -15.96
N ARG A 12 -6.69 -7.23 -17.01
CA ARG A 12 -6.16 -7.33 -18.37
C ARG A 12 -6.50 -6.08 -19.18
N ALA A 13 -5.64 -5.71 -20.11
CA ALA A 13 -5.95 -4.84 -21.24
C ALA A 13 -5.24 -5.34 -22.51
N ALA A 14 -6.00 -5.84 -23.48
CA ALA A 14 -5.48 -6.26 -24.79
C ALA A 14 -4.90 -5.08 -25.59
N THR A 15 -5.54 -3.91 -25.48
CA THR A 15 -5.11 -2.65 -26.06
C THR A 15 -5.13 -1.57 -24.97
N PRO A 16 -4.10 -1.48 -24.10
CA PRO A 16 -4.10 -0.54 -22.98
C PRO A 16 -4.09 0.90 -23.47
N SER A 17 -5.03 1.70 -22.96
CA SER A 17 -5.14 3.14 -23.21
C SER A 17 -4.13 3.94 -22.38
N ASP A 18 -3.90 5.20 -22.73
CA ASP A 18 -3.03 6.10 -21.97
C ASP A 18 -3.48 6.21 -20.50
N ALA A 19 -4.79 6.32 -20.25
CA ALA A 19 -5.36 6.34 -18.89
C ALA A 19 -5.13 5.02 -18.11
N PHE A 20 -5.08 3.88 -18.80
CA PHE A 20 -4.70 2.60 -18.17
C PHE A 20 -3.22 2.65 -17.74
N TRP A 21 -2.34 3.17 -18.61
CA TRP A 21 -0.91 3.33 -18.30
C TRP A 21 -0.66 4.36 -17.20
N GLU A 22 -1.40 5.47 -17.16
CA GLU A 22 -1.34 6.45 -16.08
C GLU A 22 -1.72 5.84 -14.73
N TRP A 23 -2.83 5.08 -14.67
CA TRP A 23 -3.22 4.33 -13.47
C TRP A 23 -2.15 3.31 -13.04
N VAL A 24 -1.55 2.59 -14.00
CA VAL A 24 -0.45 1.66 -13.73
C VAL A 24 0.79 2.38 -13.21
N ALA A 25 1.13 3.54 -13.76
CA ALA A 25 2.29 4.33 -13.32
C ALA A 25 2.09 4.89 -11.90
N ASP A 26 0.94 5.52 -11.63
CA ASP A 26 0.56 6.01 -10.30
C ASP A 26 0.61 4.87 -9.27
N ARG A 27 -0.05 3.75 -9.56
CA ARG A 27 -0.15 2.62 -8.63
C ARG A 27 1.09 1.73 -8.53
N SER A 28 2.10 1.95 -9.38
CA SER A 28 3.44 1.37 -9.24
C SER A 28 4.40 2.29 -8.49
N ALA A 29 4.18 3.61 -8.53
CA ALA A 29 4.98 4.60 -7.80
C ALA A 29 4.50 4.82 -6.36
N MET A 30 3.20 4.64 -6.10
CA MET A 30 2.54 4.93 -4.83
C MET A 30 2.29 3.68 -3.98
N THR A 31 2.86 3.63 -2.78
CA THR A 31 2.41 2.73 -1.70
C THR A 31 1.53 3.51 -0.72
N HIS A 32 0.26 3.15 -0.58
CA HIS A 32 -0.68 3.81 0.33
C HIS A 32 -1.53 2.77 1.07
N ASP A 33 -1.54 2.85 2.41
CA ASP A 33 -2.17 1.85 3.32
C ASP A 33 -3.69 1.60 3.12
N HIS A 34 -4.35 2.37 2.26
CA HIS A 34 -5.80 2.34 2.04
C HIS A 34 -6.21 2.15 0.58
N LEU A 35 -5.25 1.81 -0.30
CA LEU A 35 -5.46 1.64 -1.73
C LEU A 35 -4.61 0.48 -2.24
N VAL A 36 -5.19 -0.41 -3.05
CA VAL A 36 -4.47 -1.61 -3.49
C VAL A 36 -3.33 -1.24 -4.46
N GLY A 37 -2.08 -1.44 -4.01
CA GLY A 37 -0.88 -1.24 -4.81
C GLY A 37 -0.68 -2.33 -5.87
N ILE A 38 0.14 -2.10 -6.90
CA ILE A 38 0.49 -3.14 -7.88
C ILE A 38 1.55 -4.08 -7.30
N ALA A 39 1.37 -5.39 -7.48
CA ALA A 39 2.38 -6.39 -7.16
C ALA A 39 3.24 -6.73 -8.39
N GLU A 40 2.61 -6.99 -9.54
CA GLU A 40 3.26 -7.39 -10.77
C GLU A 40 2.58 -6.80 -12.01
N VAL A 41 3.38 -6.49 -13.03
CA VAL A 41 2.93 -6.13 -14.38
C VAL A 41 3.64 -7.04 -15.37
N GLY A 42 2.90 -7.62 -16.30
CA GLY A 42 3.43 -8.52 -17.32
C GLY A 42 2.56 -8.58 -18.57
N ARG A 43 2.82 -9.58 -19.40
CA ARG A 43 1.94 -9.94 -20.53
C ARG A 43 1.62 -11.42 -20.47
N ASP A 44 0.43 -11.77 -20.93
CA ASP A 44 0.04 -13.16 -21.12
C ASP A 44 0.41 -13.69 -22.52
N GLU A 45 0.07 -14.95 -22.78
CA GLU A 45 0.28 -15.65 -24.05
C GLU A 45 -0.37 -15.01 -25.28
N THR A 46 -1.37 -14.13 -25.09
CA THR A 46 -1.99 -13.36 -26.18
C THR A 46 -1.25 -12.05 -26.48
N GLY A 47 -0.26 -11.70 -25.65
CA GLY A 47 0.45 -10.42 -25.70
C GLY A 47 -0.28 -9.26 -25.01
N SER A 48 -1.48 -9.51 -24.46
CA SER A 48 -2.27 -8.55 -23.67
C SER A 48 -1.51 -8.15 -22.40
N LEU A 49 -1.64 -6.89 -21.99
CA LEU A 49 -1.10 -6.40 -20.72
C LEU A 49 -1.91 -7.01 -19.57
N VAL A 50 -1.22 -7.51 -18.53
CA VAL A 50 -1.85 -8.02 -17.31
C VAL A 50 -1.19 -7.34 -16.11
N VAL A 51 -2.02 -6.80 -15.22
CA VAL A 51 -1.61 -6.15 -13.98
C VAL A 51 -2.22 -6.90 -12.82
N ARG A 52 -1.39 -7.44 -11.93
CA ARG A 52 -1.83 -8.08 -10.69
C ARG A 52 -1.65 -7.11 -9.53
N ALA A 53 -2.74 -6.74 -8.88
CA ALA A 53 -2.70 -5.96 -7.67
C ALA A 53 -2.19 -6.80 -6.48
N SER A 54 -1.66 -6.14 -5.46
CA SER A 54 -1.26 -6.77 -4.20
C SER A 54 -2.48 -7.38 -3.52
N ALA A 55 -2.31 -8.55 -2.90
CA ALA A 55 -3.39 -9.27 -2.28
C ALA A 55 -3.92 -8.54 -1.02
N ALA A 56 -5.00 -7.77 -1.19
CA ALA A 56 -5.74 -7.17 -0.10
C ALA A 56 -6.62 -8.24 0.57
N ALA A 57 -6.35 -8.54 1.84
CA ALA A 57 -7.16 -9.46 2.64
C ALA A 57 -8.18 -8.67 3.46
N GLY A 58 -9.47 -9.01 3.31
CA GLY A 58 -10.55 -8.37 4.06
C GLY A 58 -11.93 -8.78 3.56
N LEU A 59 -12.97 -8.42 4.31
CA LEU A 59 -14.36 -8.57 3.90
C LEU A 59 -14.81 -7.34 3.11
N PRO A 60 -15.60 -7.48 2.03
CA PRO A 60 -16.33 -6.37 1.41
C PRO A 60 -17.11 -5.56 2.46
N LEU A 61 -17.06 -4.23 2.36
CA LEU A 61 -17.60 -3.33 3.39
C LEU A 61 -19.06 -3.61 3.78
N PRO A 62 -19.99 -3.97 2.88
CA PRO A 62 -21.34 -4.39 3.28
C PRO A 62 -21.34 -5.62 4.21
N ALA A 63 -20.56 -6.65 3.88
CA ALA A 63 -20.43 -7.86 4.69
C ALA A 63 -19.67 -7.61 6.02
N ALA A 64 -18.69 -6.70 6.02
CA ALA A 64 -18.04 -6.22 7.23
C ALA A 64 -19.04 -5.49 8.15
N LEU A 65 -19.91 -4.64 7.58
CA LEU A 65 -20.97 -3.95 8.33
C LEU A 65 -22.07 -4.90 8.82
N ASP A 66 -22.39 -5.95 8.08
CA ASP A 66 -23.30 -7.02 8.54
C ASP A 66 -22.70 -7.81 9.71
N ARG A 67 -21.38 -8.02 9.72
CA ARG A 67 -20.62 -8.64 10.82
C ARG A 67 -20.51 -7.75 12.06
N ILE A 68 -20.37 -6.43 11.87
CA ILE A 68 -20.40 -5.44 12.97
C ILE A 68 -21.82 -5.27 13.53
N GLY A 69 -22.84 -5.38 12.68
CA GLY A 69 -24.21 -4.98 12.97
C GLY A 69 -24.35 -3.46 13.01
N SER A 70 -24.19 -2.87 14.20
CA SER A 70 -24.34 -1.43 14.44
C SER A 70 -23.04 -0.82 14.98
N PRO A 71 -22.18 -0.23 14.12
CA PRO A 71 -20.95 0.42 14.58
C PRO A 71 -21.24 1.55 15.57
N THR A 72 -20.41 1.67 16.60
CA THR A 72 -20.38 2.90 17.43
C THR A 72 -19.81 4.07 16.62
N PRO A 73 -20.11 5.33 16.95
CA PRO A 73 -19.53 6.49 16.26
C PRO A 73 -17.99 6.44 16.19
N GLY A 74 -17.30 6.01 17.25
CA GLY A 74 -15.84 5.87 17.24
C GLY A 74 -15.31 4.76 16.31
N VAL A 75 -16.08 3.71 16.06
CA VAL A 75 -15.77 2.68 15.05
C VAL A 75 -16.04 3.21 13.64
N ALA A 76 -17.14 3.95 13.45
CA ALA A 76 -17.44 4.60 12.17
C ALA A 76 -16.36 5.61 11.78
N VAL A 77 -15.80 6.39 12.72
CA VAL A 77 -14.65 7.28 12.45
C VAL A 77 -13.42 6.50 11.99
N THR A 78 -13.09 5.36 12.62
CA THR A 78 -11.96 4.51 12.22
C THR A 78 -12.12 3.98 10.78
N LEU A 79 -13.32 3.51 10.42
CA LEU A 79 -13.62 2.99 9.08
C LEU A 79 -13.70 4.09 8.01
N THR A 80 -14.24 5.27 8.34
CA THR A 80 -14.58 6.28 7.32
C THR A 80 -13.56 7.38 7.15
N LEU A 81 -12.78 7.73 8.17
CA LEU A 81 -11.78 8.79 8.05
C LEU A 81 -10.74 8.50 6.93
N PRO A 82 -10.21 7.27 6.78
CA PRO A 82 -9.29 6.97 5.69
C PRO A 82 -9.92 7.09 4.30
N LEU A 83 -11.20 6.69 4.17
CA LEU A 83 -11.94 6.76 2.91
C LEU A 83 -12.14 8.21 2.44
N VAL A 84 -12.49 9.13 3.36
CA VAL A 84 -12.61 10.56 3.05
C VAL A 84 -11.23 11.16 2.70
N GLN A 85 -10.18 10.76 3.43
CA GLN A 85 -8.82 11.24 3.14
C GLN A 85 -8.32 10.78 1.77
N LEU A 86 -8.58 9.53 1.38
CA LEU A 86 -8.26 9.01 0.06
C LEU A 86 -9.09 9.68 -1.05
N ALA A 87 -10.38 9.93 -0.81
CA ALA A 87 -11.23 10.69 -1.74
C ALA A 87 -10.72 12.13 -1.94
N ARG A 88 -10.18 12.78 -0.89
CA ARG A 88 -9.53 14.09 -0.99
C ARG A 88 -8.23 14.07 -1.78
N LEU A 89 -7.42 13.00 -1.66
CA LEU A 89 -6.21 12.86 -2.48
C LEU A 89 -6.56 12.75 -3.96
N ALA A 90 -7.57 11.93 -4.30
CA ALA A 90 -8.08 11.79 -5.66
C ALA A 90 -8.67 13.10 -6.22
N ASP A 91 -9.50 13.80 -5.43
CA ASP A 91 -10.07 15.13 -5.76
C ASP A 91 -8.99 16.19 -6.02
N SER A 92 -7.86 16.12 -5.30
CA SER A 92 -6.70 16.99 -5.52
C SER A 92 -5.78 16.55 -6.67
N GLY A 93 -6.07 15.45 -7.36
CA GLY A 93 -5.21 14.87 -8.40
C GLY A 93 -3.91 14.24 -7.88
N ALA A 94 -3.80 13.98 -6.57
CA ALA A 94 -2.62 13.43 -5.92
C ALA A 94 -2.56 11.89 -5.91
N VAL A 95 -3.62 11.23 -6.35
CA VAL A 95 -3.77 9.77 -6.51
C VAL A 95 -4.73 9.52 -7.68
N LEU A 96 -4.45 8.55 -8.55
CA LEU A 96 -5.38 8.16 -9.61
C LEU A 96 -6.26 6.99 -9.17
N LEU A 97 -7.57 7.25 -9.10
CA LEU A 97 -8.59 6.23 -8.84
C LEU A 97 -9.37 5.93 -10.14
N GLY A 98 -9.51 4.64 -10.44
CA GLY A 98 -10.37 4.14 -11.50
C GLY A 98 -11.83 4.07 -11.07
N THR A 99 -12.55 3.03 -11.51
CA THR A 99 -13.95 2.81 -11.13
C THR A 99 -14.09 1.79 -10.01
N ALA A 100 -15.03 2.00 -9.08
CA ALA A 100 -15.28 1.09 -7.96
C ALA A 100 -16.75 1.14 -7.49
N ARG A 101 -17.12 0.22 -6.61
CA ARG A 101 -18.39 0.19 -5.86
C ARG A 101 -18.11 0.15 -4.36
N VAL A 102 -19.17 0.14 -3.54
CA VAL A 102 -19.05 -0.01 -2.08
C VAL A 102 -18.58 -1.43 -1.70
N GLU A 103 -18.90 -2.44 -2.51
CA GLU A 103 -18.42 -3.82 -2.35
C GLU A 103 -16.92 -3.96 -2.59
N ASP A 104 -16.32 -3.05 -3.36
CA ASP A 104 -14.90 -3.05 -3.73
C ASP A 104 -14.03 -2.29 -2.69
N VAL A 105 -14.63 -1.81 -1.60
CA VAL A 105 -13.93 -1.40 -0.38
C VAL A 105 -13.86 -2.60 0.56
N LEU A 106 -12.65 -3.06 0.86
CA LEU A 106 -12.40 -4.17 1.79
C LEU A 106 -12.08 -3.65 3.19
N VAL A 107 -12.38 -4.46 4.21
CA VAL A 107 -12.03 -4.21 5.62
C VAL A 107 -11.35 -5.44 6.22
N ASP A 108 -10.13 -5.27 6.74
CA ASP A 108 -9.36 -6.36 7.36
C ASP A 108 -9.80 -6.66 8.81
N ASP A 109 -9.27 -7.73 9.41
CA ASP A 109 -9.61 -8.11 10.80
C ASP A 109 -9.07 -7.13 11.87
N ALA A 110 -8.27 -6.13 11.51
CA ALA A 110 -7.85 -5.03 12.39
C ALA A 110 -8.73 -3.76 12.22
N GLY A 111 -9.58 -3.72 11.19
CA GLY A 111 -10.39 -2.56 10.83
C GLY A 111 -9.70 -1.57 9.89
N ALA A 112 -8.57 -1.93 9.28
CA ALA A 112 -8.00 -1.17 8.19
C ALA A 112 -8.87 -1.35 6.93
N VAL A 113 -9.14 -0.23 6.24
CA VAL A 113 -9.94 -0.21 5.01
C VAL A 113 -9.04 -0.07 3.80
N VAL A 114 -9.33 -0.79 2.72
CA VAL A 114 -8.55 -0.77 1.47
C VAL A 114 -9.49 -0.70 0.27
N LEU A 115 -9.32 0.29 -0.61
CA LEU A 115 -10.03 0.36 -1.89
C LEU A 115 -9.37 -0.54 -2.94
N VAL A 116 -10.17 -1.35 -3.62
CA VAL A 116 -9.80 -2.17 -4.77
C VAL A 116 -10.51 -1.64 -6.01
N ASP A 117 -10.00 -0.57 -6.58
CA ASP A 117 -10.54 0.01 -7.81
C ASP A 117 -10.09 -0.72 -9.08
N ARG A 118 -10.94 -0.65 -10.10
CA ARG A 118 -10.71 -1.20 -11.44
C ARG A 118 -10.10 -0.11 -12.35
N PRO A 119 -8.94 -0.37 -13.00
CA PRO A 119 -8.31 0.59 -13.90
C PRO A 119 -9.23 1.02 -15.06
N PRO A 120 -9.11 2.28 -15.52
CA PRO A 120 -9.86 2.77 -16.67
C PRO A 120 -9.45 1.99 -17.93
N GLY A 121 -10.44 1.49 -18.68
CA GLY A 121 -10.20 0.72 -19.91
C GLY A 121 -9.77 -0.73 -19.70
N ALA A 122 -9.85 -1.28 -18.49
CA ALA A 122 -9.61 -2.71 -18.26
C ALA A 122 -10.64 -3.61 -18.96
N ASP A 123 -10.20 -4.74 -19.51
CA ASP A 123 -11.00 -5.69 -20.29
C ASP A 123 -12.09 -6.39 -19.47
N GLY A 124 -13.19 -6.71 -20.14
CA GLY A 124 -14.38 -7.35 -19.55
C GLY A 124 -15.46 -6.36 -19.12
N THR A 125 -16.56 -6.88 -18.59
CA THR A 125 -17.71 -6.07 -18.16
C THR A 125 -17.42 -5.31 -16.88
N VAL A 126 -17.58 -3.98 -16.91
CA VAL A 126 -17.65 -3.15 -15.69
C VAL A 126 -18.88 -3.58 -14.87
N PRO A 127 -18.75 -3.91 -13.57
CA PRO A 127 -19.88 -4.31 -12.74
C PRO A 127 -20.97 -3.23 -12.66
N ALA A 128 -22.24 -3.65 -12.65
CA ALA A 128 -23.36 -2.73 -12.46
C ALA A 128 -23.23 -1.98 -11.12
N GLY A 129 -23.54 -0.68 -11.13
CA GLY A 129 -23.37 0.21 -9.97
C GLY A 129 -21.96 0.75 -9.76
N SER A 130 -20.98 0.42 -10.62
CA SER A 130 -19.64 1.04 -10.56
C SER A 130 -19.71 2.53 -10.86
N VAL A 131 -19.06 3.33 -10.03
CA VAL A 131 -18.92 4.79 -10.12
C VAL A 131 -17.44 5.17 -10.10
N SER A 132 -17.10 6.46 -10.11
CA SER A 132 -15.71 6.90 -9.88
C SER A 132 -15.23 6.47 -8.49
N GLY A 133 -13.94 6.14 -8.33
CA GLY A 133 -13.42 5.67 -7.04
C GLY A 133 -13.63 6.67 -5.90
N ALA A 134 -13.49 7.98 -6.16
CA ALA A 134 -13.78 9.03 -5.18
C ALA A 134 -15.26 9.04 -4.75
N GLU A 135 -16.18 8.82 -5.68
CA GLU A 135 -17.61 8.69 -5.39
C GLU A 135 -17.93 7.40 -4.60
N ALA A 136 -17.32 6.27 -4.99
CA ALA A 136 -17.45 5.00 -4.28
C ALA A 136 -16.99 5.11 -2.82
N LEU A 137 -15.89 5.83 -2.56
CA LEU A 137 -15.41 6.12 -1.21
C LEU A 137 -16.43 6.93 -0.40
N VAL A 138 -17.06 7.96 -0.96
CA VAL A 138 -18.08 8.74 -0.23
C VAL A 138 -19.38 7.95 -0.04
N LEU A 139 -19.76 7.09 -0.99
CA LEU A 139 -20.87 6.14 -0.81
C LEU A 139 -20.57 5.11 0.28
N ALA A 140 -19.34 4.61 0.37
CA ALA A 140 -18.87 3.73 1.43
C ALA A 140 -18.89 4.43 2.80
N VAL A 141 -18.45 5.69 2.87
CA VAL A 141 -18.56 6.55 4.07
C VAL A 141 -20.02 6.65 4.52
N ARG A 142 -20.93 6.99 3.60
CA ARG A 142 -22.38 7.02 3.90
C ARG A 142 -22.87 5.67 4.42
N ALA A 143 -22.54 4.56 3.76
CA ALA A 143 -23.01 3.22 4.14
C ALA A 143 -22.59 2.80 5.56
N VAL A 144 -21.43 3.23 6.04
CA VAL A 144 -21.02 3.03 7.44
C VAL A 144 -21.86 3.88 8.39
N TRP A 145 -22.05 5.17 8.09
CA TRP A 145 -22.80 6.09 8.97
C TRP A 145 -24.31 5.80 9.00
N ASP A 146 -24.90 5.31 7.91
CA ASP A 146 -26.28 4.82 7.82
C ASP A 146 -26.52 3.58 8.74
N ARG A 147 -25.46 2.92 9.24
CA ARG A 147 -25.53 1.77 10.17
C ARG A 147 -25.31 2.13 11.65
N VAL A 148 -24.87 3.35 11.97
CA VAL A 148 -24.50 3.75 13.35
C VAL A 148 -25.75 3.87 14.23
N ASP A 149 -25.78 3.18 15.37
CA ASP A 149 -26.91 3.29 16.31
C ASP A 149 -26.88 4.64 17.05
N PRO A 150 -27.88 5.53 16.88
CA PRO A 150 -27.96 6.80 17.59
C PRO A 150 -28.22 6.63 19.10
N ARG A 151 -28.51 5.42 19.60
CA ARG A 151 -28.69 5.12 21.02
C ARG A 151 -27.40 4.65 21.72
N GLY A 152 -26.27 4.56 21.01
CA GLY A 152 -24.98 4.23 21.59
C GLY A 152 -24.66 5.10 22.81
N THR A 153 -24.40 4.48 23.96
CA THR A 153 -24.38 5.11 25.29
C THR A 153 -23.12 5.92 25.59
N GLY A 154 -22.93 7.00 24.82
CA GLY A 154 -21.88 7.99 25.05
C GLY A 154 -21.62 8.86 23.83
N VAL A 155 -22.07 10.12 23.89
CA VAL A 155 -21.88 11.15 22.85
C VAL A 155 -22.57 10.80 21.52
N ALA A 156 -23.90 10.99 21.50
CA ALA A 156 -24.60 11.42 20.29
C ALA A 156 -24.15 12.85 19.96
N GLY A 157 -22.94 12.98 19.40
CA GLY A 157 -22.32 14.26 19.10
C GLY A 157 -23.01 14.98 17.93
N PRO A 158 -22.87 16.32 17.82
CA PRO A 158 -23.45 17.08 16.71
C PRO A 158 -22.93 16.63 15.33
N GLY A 159 -21.82 15.90 15.28
CA GLY A 159 -21.25 15.35 14.05
C GLY A 159 -22.11 14.31 13.32
N LEU A 160 -23.08 13.65 14.00
CA LEU A 160 -24.04 12.75 13.34
C LEU A 160 -25.09 13.51 12.50
N VAL A 161 -25.33 14.79 12.79
CA VAL A 161 -26.39 15.57 12.15
C VAL A 161 -25.91 16.15 10.82
N GLY A 162 -26.54 15.71 9.72
CA GLY A 162 -26.19 16.12 8.37
C GLY A 162 -24.89 15.47 7.85
N ILE A 163 -24.60 14.22 8.22
CA ILE A 163 -23.58 13.44 7.51
C ILE A 163 -24.06 13.16 6.07
N ASP A 164 -25.32 12.77 5.87
CA ASP A 164 -25.82 12.49 4.52
C ASP A 164 -25.79 13.72 3.60
N ASP A 165 -26.20 14.89 4.12
CA ASP A 165 -26.10 16.16 3.39
C ASP A 165 -24.65 16.45 2.97
N ARG A 166 -23.66 16.10 3.80
CA ARG A 166 -22.23 16.27 3.50
C ARG A 166 -21.68 15.21 2.57
N CYS A 167 -22.14 13.97 2.63
CA CYS A 167 -21.83 12.95 1.64
C CYS A 167 -22.42 13.32 0.26
N SER A 168 -23.62 13.88 0.24
CA SER A 168 -24.28 14.42 -0.96
C SER A 168 -23.51 15.62 -1.53
N ALA A 169 -23.14 16.60 -0.69
CA ALA A 169 -22.30 17.73 -1.09
C ALA A 169 -20.92 17.28 -1.58
N ALA A 170 -20.24 16.37 -0.86
CA ALA A 170 -18.93 15.84 -1.25
C ALA A 170 -18.97 15.14 -2.62
N ARG A 171 -20.00 14.33 -2.91
CA ARG A 171 -20.20 13.68 -4.23
C ARG A 171 -20.49 14.67 -5.36
N THR A 172 -21.08 15.83 -5.07
CA THR A 172 -21.55 16.79 -6.10
C THR A 172 -20.68 18.02 -6.25
N GLN A 173 -19.80 18.32 -5.29
CA GLN A 173 -19.00 19.56 -5.21
C GLN A 173 -17.50 19.32 -4.98
N GLY A 174 -17.10 18.12 -4.54
CA GLY A 174 -15.69 17.80 -4.27
C GLY A 174 -15.04 18.71 -3.22
N GLY A 175 -13.72 18.91 -3.34
CA GLY A 175 -12.93 19.98 -2.72
C GLY A 175 -13.33 20.36 -1.29
N ALA A 176 -13.91 21.56 -1.15
CA ALA A 176 -14.29 22.12 0.15
C ALA A 176 -15.35 21.30 0.90
N ALA A 177 -16.24 20.58 0.19
CA ALA A 177 -17.24 19.70 0.81
C ALA A 177 -16.60 18.42 1.35
N LEU A 178 -15.60 17.85 0.66
CA LEU A 178 -14.79 16.75 1.19
C LEU A 178 -13.97 17.18 2.42
N VAL A 179 -13.47 18.43 2.45
CA VAL A 179 -12.79 19.00 3.62
C VAL A 179 -13.74 19.14 4.84
N ASP A 180 -14.99 19.56 4.65
CA ASP A 180 -15.96 19.61 5.75
C ASP A 180 -16.42 18.21 6.19
N LEU A 181 -16.57 17.27 5.26
CA LEU A 181 -16.86 15.87 5.58
C LEU A 181 -15.74 15.26 6.44
N GLU A 182 -14.46 15.46 6.10
CA GLU A 182 -13.34 14.98 6.93
C GLU A 182 -13.35 15.63 8.33
N ARG A 183 -13.61 16.94 8.39
CA ARG A 183 -13.71 17.70 9.64
C ARG A 183 -14.81 17.14 10.54
N VAL A 184 -15.99 16.87 9.99
CA VAL A 184 -17.15 16.39 10.74
C VAL A 184 -17.00 14.93 11.15
N VAL A 185 -16.48 14.06 10.27
CA VAL A 185 -16.11 12.68 10.63
C VAL A 185 -15.11 12.68 11.78
N ARG A 186 -14.00 13.43 11.67
CA ARG A 186 -12.99 13.52 12.74
C ARG A 186 -13.54 14.10 14.05
N ALA A 187 -14.56 14.98 13.99
CA ALA A 187 -15.18 15.58 15.15
C ALA A 187 -16.31 14.75 15.78
N ALA A 188 -16.86 13.75 15.08
CA ALA A 188 -18.00 12.97 15.54
C ALA A 188 -17.70 12.15 16.81
N ALA A 189 -16.54 11.48 16.85
CA ALA A 189 -16.04 10.75 18.02
C ALA A 189 -14.53 10.49 17.93
N PRO A 190 -13.83 10.29 19.07
CA PRO A 190 -12.47 9.75 19.05
C PRO A 190 -12.48 8.32 18.46
N PRO A 191 -11.51 7.97 17.57
CA PRO A 191 -11.49 6.67 16.92
C PRO A 191 -11.39 5.50 17.91
N ARG A 192 -11.93 4.35 17.51
CA ARG A 192 -11.95 3.10 18.27
C ARG A 192 -11.52 1.93 17.38
N PRO A 193 -10.68 1.01 17.87
CA PRO A 193 -10.29 -0.16 17.07
C PRO A 193 -11.52 -1.00 16.74
N VAL A 194 -11.60 -1.49 15.51
CA VAL A 194 -12.54 -2.56 15.16
C VAL A 194 -12.12 -3.81 15.93
N ARG A 195 -13.09 -4.51 16.51
CA ARG A 195 -12.90 -5.81 17.14
C ARG A 195 -14.14 -6.65 16.90
N TRP A 196 -14.08 -7.48 15.87
CA TRP A 196 -14.90 -8.68 15.75
C TRP A 196 -14.02 -9.89 16.07
N ASP A 197 -14.62 -11.03 16.44
CA ASP A 197 -13.89 -12.29 16.46
C ASP A 197 -13.53 -12.66 15.00
N PRO A 198 -12.24 -12.86 14.65
CA PRO A 198 -11.83 -13.21 13.29
C PRO A 198 -12.41 -14.58 12.89
N PRO A 199 -12.47 -14.92 11.59
CA PRO A 199 -12.99 -16.21 11.16
C PRO A 199 -12.17 -17.32 11.84
N PRO A 200 -12.80 -18.38 12.38
CA PRO A 200 -12.06 -19.44 13.05
C PRO A 200 -11.10 -20.08 12.04
N LEU A 201 -9.79 -19.97 12.31
CA LEU A 201 -8.75 -20.46 11.41
C LEU A 201 -8.98 -21.95 11.13
N THR A 202 -9.08 -22.33 9.86
CA THR A 202 -9.20 -23.71 9.37
C THR A 202 -8.06 -24.61 9.89
N PHE A 203 -6.96 -24.00 10.31
CA PHE A 203 -5.81 -24.64 10.96
C PHE A 203 -5.75 -24.25 12.44
N THR A 204 -6.25 -25.12 13.32
CA THR A 204 -5.98 -25.04 14.76
C THR A 204 -4.53 -25.45 15.04
N PHE A 205 -3.67 -24.46 15.26
CA PHE A 205 -2.29 -24.67 15.72
C PHE A 205 -2.29 -25.12 17.18
N ASP A 206 -2.38 -26.43 17.38
CA ASP A 206 -2.21 -27.13 18.66
C ASP A 206 -0.84 -26.74 19.30
N PRO A 207 -0.83 -26.00 20.43
CA PRO A 207 0.41 -25.56 21.08
C PRO A 207 1.12 -26.71 21.82
N ASP A 208 0.38 -27.73 22.25
CA ASP A 208 0.87 -28.83 23.10
C ASP A 208 1.48 -29.98 22.26
N ARG A 209 1.21 -30.01 20.95
CA ARG A 209 1.98 -30.82 19.97
C ARG A 209 3.47 -30.47 19.90
N GLY A 210 3.88 -29.32 20.42
CA GLY A 210 5.30 -28.99 20.63
C GLY A 210 5.88 -29.50 21.97
N ALA A 211 5.03 -29.78 22.95
CA ALA A 211 5.41 -30.15 24.33
C ALA A 211 5.31 -31.66 24.61
N SER A 212 4.68 -32.43 23.72
CA SER A 212 4.53 -33.89 23.83
C SER A 212 5.85 -34.60 23.52
N THR A 213 6.77 -34.59 24.50
CA THR A 213 8.07 -35.27 24.45
C THR A 213 7.90 -36.76 24.18
N THR A 214 8.01 -37.14 22.90
CA THR A 214 7.92 -38.53 22.48
C THR A 214 9.18 -39.27 22.93
N SER A 215 9.11 -39.93 24.09
CA SER A 215 10.12 -40.85 24.61
C SER A 215 10.15 -42.17 23.81
N GLY A 216 10.29 -42.03 22.48
CA GLY A 216 10.04 -43.04 21.45
C GLY A 216 11.24 -43.28 20.54
N ARG A 217 12.46 -43.20 21.09
CA ARG A 217 13.68 -43.86 20.56
C ARG A 217 14.01 -43.62 19.07
N ALA A 218 13.89 -42.38 18.60
CA ALA A 218 14.40 -41.99 17.29
C ALA A 218 15.94 -42.23 17.22
N ARG A 219 16.39 -43.07 16.29
CA ARG A 219 17.82 -43.34 16.05
C ARG A 219 18.46 -42.15 15.32
N GLY A 220 19.47 -41.54 15.94
CA GLY A 220 20.63 -40.99 15.22
C GLY A 220 20.47 -39.64 14.50
N ARG A 221 20.30 -38.56 15.26
CA ARG A 221 21.02 -37.28 15.02
C ARG A 221 21.53 -36.75 16.37
N SER A 222 22.71 -36.14 16.38
CA SER A 222 23.33 -35.68 17.64
C SER A 222 22.65 -34.41 18.17
N ALA A 223 22.65 -34.25 19.50
CA ALA A 223 22.22 -33.01 20.16
C ALA A 223 23.24 -31.86 19.98
N ASP A 224 24.44 -32.16 19.47
CA ASP A 224 25.52 -31.19 19.22
C ASP A 224 25.49 -30.55 17.83
N ASP A 225 24.38 -30.66 17.08
CA ASP A 225 24.26 -30.02 15.77
C ASP A 225 24.26 -28.48 15.92
N PRO A 226 25.27 -27.77 15.39
CA PRO A 226 25.37 -26.32 15.54
C PRO A 226 24.22 -25.59 14.86
N PHE A 227 23.62 -26.13 13.79
CA PHE A 227 22.49 -25.50 13.10
C PHE A 227 21.24 -25.47 13.96
N VAL A 228 20.97 -26.53 14.75
CA VAL A 228 19.84 -26.54 15.68
C VAL A 228 20.04 -25.49 16.79
N ARG A 229 21.26 -25.39 17.31
CA ARG A 229 21.62 -24.41 18.36
C ARG A 229 21.51 -22.97 17.86
N VAL A 230 21.99 -22.70 16.64
CA VAL A 230 21.86 -21.40 15.97
C VAL A 230 20.39 -21.08 15.66
N PHE A 231 19.59 -22.04 15.19
CA PHE A 231 18.19 -21.79 14.83
C PHE A 231 17.32 -21.47 16.07
N VAL A 232 17.54 -22.19 17.18
CA VAL A 232 16.90 -21.87 18.47
C VAL A 232 17.34 -20.49 18.97
N GLY A 233 18.65 -20.20 18.97
CA GLY A 233 19.17 -18.89 19.37
C GLY A 233 18.63 -17.73 18.53
N CYS A 234 18.57 -17.88 17.21
CA CYS A 234 17.98 -16.89 16.30
C CYS A 234 16.48 -16.71 16.55
N ARG A 235 15.72 -17.78 16.74
CA ARG A 235 14.29 -17.72 17.09
C ARG A 235 14.05 -16.98 18.41
N GLU A 236 14.90 -17.22 19.41
CA GLU A 236 14.80 -16.57 20.72
C GLU A 236 15.24 -15.10 20.69
N LEU A 237 16.20 -14.75 19.82
CA LEU A 237 16.56 -13.36 19.51
C LEU A 237 15.41 -12.62 18.81
N VAL A 238 14.70 -13.29 17.89
CA VAL A 238 13.56 -12.76 17.13
C VAL A 238 12.31 -12.60 18.00
N SER A 239 12.06 -13.48 18.97
CA SER A 239 10.95 -13.32 19.92
C SER A 239 11.25 -12.31 21.04
N SER A 240 12.51 -12.21 21.47
CA SER A 240 12.90 -11.38 22.62
C SER A 240 13.28 -9.94 22.26
N GLY A 241 13.78 -9.71 21.05
CA GLY A 241 14.48 -8.47 20.66
C GLY A 241 15.90 -8.39 21.26
N VAL A 242 16.80 -7.68 20.59
CA VAL A 242 18.21 -7.59 21.01
C VAL A 242 18.32 -6.64 22.22
N PRO A 243 18.92 -7.07 23.35
CA PRO A 243 19.16 -6.21 24.50
C PRO A 243 20.34 -5.26 24.23
N PHE A 244 20.08 -3.95 24.23
CA PHE A 244 21.11 -2.91 24.10
C PHE A 244 21.09 -2.02 25.33
N GLY A 245 21.88 -2.40 26.34
CA GLY A 245 21.86 -1.78 27.66
C GLY A 245 20.51 -1.95 28.37
N ARG A 246 19.96 -0.85 28.93
CA ARG A 246 18.67 -0.85 29.66
C ARG A 246 17.42 -0.78 28.77
N ARG A 247 17.53 -0.91 27.44
CA ARG A 247 16.38 -0.95 26.52
C ARG A 247 16.51 -2.13 25.55
N ARG A 248 15.37 -2.69 25.14
CA ARG A 248 15.29 -3.64 24.03
C ARG A 248 15.01 -2.86 22.75
N ILE A 249 15.71 -3.19 21.67
CA ILE A 249 15.51 -2.58 20.36
C ILE A 249 14.86 -3.63 19.44
N GLY A 250 13.82 -3.23 18.71
CA GLY A 250 13.14 -4.10 17.75
C GLY A 250 14.04 -4.47 16.58
N ILE A 251 13.81 -5.63 15.96
CA ILE A 251 14.72 -6.17 14.92
C ILE A 251 14.74 -5.30 13.64
N ARG A 252 13.62 -4.64 13.29
CA ARG A 252 13.51 -3.79 12.10
C ARG A 252 14.59 -2.69 12.01
N PRO A 253 14.72 -1.75 12.96
CA PRO A 253 15.77 -0.72 12.89
C PRO A 253 17.20 -1.28 12.95
N LEU A 254 17.42 -2.45 13.58
CA LEU A 254 18.73 -3.11 13.55
C LEU A 254 19.08 -3.59 12.13
N ALA A 255 18.13 -4.24 11.45
CA ALA A 255 18.29 -4.67 10.06
C ALA A 255 18.50 -3.47 9.11
N THR A 256 17.73 -2.39 9.27
CA THR A 256 17.93 -1.15 8.51
C THR A 256 19.33 -0.56 8.74
N ALA A 257 19.81 -0.49 9.98
CA ALA A 257 21.14 0.03 10.29
C ALA A 257 22.26 -0.84 9.68
N VAL A 258 22.12 -2.17 9.70
CA VAL A 258 23.08 -3.08 9.04
C VAL A 258 23.09 -2.87 7.53
N VAL A 259 21.92 -2.83 6.87
CA VAL A 259 21.83 -2.61 5.41
C VAL A 259 22.42 -1.25 4.99
N VAL A 260 22.12 -0.18 5.73
CA VAL A 260 22.70 1.16 5.47
C VAL A 260 24.21 1.15 5.67
N THR A 261 24.73 0.49 6.71
CA THR A 261 26.18 0.41 6.97
C THR A 261 26.91 -0.40 5.89
N VAL A 262 26.34 -1.52 5.45
CA VAL A 262 26.89 -2.34 4.35
C VAL A 262 26.86 -1.56 3.04
N GLY A 263 25.75 -0.89 2.72
CA GLY A 263 25.63 -0.04 1.53
C GLY A 263 26.66 1.11 1.51
N LEU A 264 26.89 1.76 2.66
CA LEU A 264 27.90 2.81 2.82
C LEU A 264 29.32 2.28 2.59
N VAL A 265 29.64 1.09 3.11
CA VAL A 265 30.96 0.45 2.91
C VAL A 265 31.15 0.03 1.44
N VAL A 266 30.13 -0.54 0.79
CA VAL A 266 30.20 -0.90 -0.63
C VAL A 266 30.36 0.34 -1.51
N ALA A 267 29.65 1.43 -1.24
CA ALA A 267 29.80 2.69 -1.96
C ALA A 267 31.20 3.30 -1.79
N ALA A 268 31.74 3.29 -0.57
CA ALA A 268 33.10 3.79 -0.29
C ALA A 268 34.18 2.95 -0.98
N VAL A 269 34.05 1.62 -0.99
CA VAL A 269 34.98 0.71 -1.68
C VAL A 269 34.86 0.83 -3.20
N GLY A 270 33.66 1.08 -3.73
CA GLY A 270 33.45 1.38 -5.16
C GLY A 270 34.17 2.65 -5.60
N ALA A 271 33.95 3.76 -4.89
CA ALA A 271 34.62 5.04 -5.18
C ALA A 271 36.16 4.93 -5.12
N LEU A 272 36.69 4.24 -4.09
CA LEU A 272 38.13 3.95 -3.96
C LEU A 272 38.67 2.92 -4.99
N GLY A 273 37.79 2.32 -5.79
CA GLY A 273 38.13 1.46 -6.91
C GLY A 273 38.33 2.23 -8.22
N ASP A 274 37.41 3.14 -8.55
CA ASP A 274 37.46 3.95 -9.78
C ASP A 274 38.68 4.88 -9.83
N ASP A 275 39.05 5.50 -8.70
CA ASP A 275 40.27 6.34 -8.61
C ASP A 275 41.54 5.55 -9.02
N ARG A 276 41.62 4.26 -8.69
CA ARG A 276 42.76 3.40 -9.10
C ARG A 276 42.67 2.93 -10.55
N ALA A 277 41.47 2.82 -11.12
CA ALA A 277 41.31 2.53 -12.55
C ALA A 277 41.79 3.70 -13.42
N ALA A 278 41.53 4.94 -12.98
CA ALA A 278 42.01 6.15 -13.64
C ALA A 278 43.55 6.26 -13.65
N ASP A 279 44.20 6.08 -12.49
CA ASP A 279 45.66 6.15 -12.36
C ASP A 279 46.40 5.14 -13.26
N VAL A 280 45.89 3.91 -13.37
CA VAL A 280 46.51 2.87 -14.22
C VAL A 280 46.29 3.14 -15.72
N ALA A 281 45.16 3.72 -16.10
CA ALA A 281 44.89 4.09 -17.49
C ALA A 281 45.76 5.28 -17.97
N GLY A 282 46.11 6.21 -17.07
CA GLY A 282 46.92 7.39 -17.41
C GLY A 282 48.40 7.11 -17.70
N ALA A 283 48.91 5.93 -17.33
CA ALA A 283 50.36 5.66 -17.29
C ALA A 283 50.97 5.12 -18.59
N LEU A 284 50.20 4.92 -19.68
CA LEU A 284 50.59 4.03 -20.79
C LEU A 284 50.62 4.63 -22.22
N LEU A 285 50.58 5.96 -22.39
CA LEU A 285 50.72 6.62 -23.70
C LEU A 285 51.71 7.80 -23.70
N PRO A 286 52.85 7.71 -24.42
CA PRO A 286 53.73 8.85 -24.70
C PRO A 286 53.44 9.46 -26.09
N GLY A 287 53.39 10.80 -26.23
CA GLY A 287 53.29 11.46 -27.55
C GLY A 287 53.10 13.00 -27.56
N ASP A 288 54.00 13.72 -28.23
CA ASP A 288 54.09 15.20 -28.38
C ASP A 288 54.57 15.50 -29.83
N VAL A 289 54.54 16.69 -30.46
CA VAL A 289 54.43 18.11 -30.02
C VAL A 289 53.32 18.90 -30.76
N PRO A 290 52.74 19.98 -30.17
CA PRO A 290 51.38 20.44 -30.53
C PRO A 290 51.26 21.81 -31.26
N GLY A 291 50.06 22.13 -31.79
CA GLY A 291 49.55 23.51 -31.75
C GLY A 291 48.61 24.03 -32.86
N ARG A 292 47.99 25.19 -32.55
CA ARG A 292 47.22 26.13 -33.42
C ARG A 292 45.85 25.63 -33.94
N THR A 293 44.80 26.45 -34.08
CA THR A 293 44.59 27.88 -33.70
C THR A 293 43.10 28.12 -33.42
N ALA A 294 42.77 29.08 -32.54
CA ALA A 294 41.39 29.54 -32.37
C ALA A 294 41.00 30.58 -33.45
N THR A 295 39.75 30.53 -33.91
CA THR A 295 39.12 31.57 -34.75
C THR A 295 37.65 31.73 -34.33
N ALA A 296 37.16 32.97 -34.27
CA ALA A 296 35.81 33.32 -33.78
C ALA A 296 34.75 33.35 -34.93
N PRO A 297 33.43 33.32 -34.63
CA PRO A 297 32.38 33.16 -35.64
C PRO A 297 31.93 34.48 -36.31
N PRO A 298 31.37 34.42 -37.53
CA PRO A 298 30.69 35.55 -38.17
C PRO A 298 29.23 35.72 -37.68
N PRO A 299 28.64 36.94 -37.76
CA PRO A 299 27.34 37.24 -37.15
C PRO A 299 26.12 37.20 -38.11
N MET A 300 24.93 37.07 -37.49
CA MET A 300 23.63 37.68 -37.83
C MET A 300 23.27 37.98 -39.30
N GLY A 301 22.15 37.42 -39.75
CA GLY A 301 21.38 37.92 -40.89
C GLY A 301 19.88 37.77 -40.66
N GLU A 302 19.17 38.87 -40.44
CA GLU A 302 17.70 38.90 -40.36
C GLU A 302 17.06 39.02 -41.75
N THR A 303 16.04 38.21 -42.04
CA THR A 303 15.11 38.43 -43.15
C THR A 303 13.68 38.15 -42.71
N GLY A 304 12.84 39.19 -42.70
CA GLY A 304 11.43 39.09 -42.32
C GLY A 304 10.52 38.49 -43.40
N PRO A 305 9.29 38.07 -43.05
CA PRO A 305 8.38 37.39 -43.96
C PRO A 305 7.59 38.36 -44.87
N PRO A 306 7.24 37.95 -46.10
CA PRO A 306 6.30 38.68 -46.95
C PRO A 306 4.84 38.24 -46.73
N ARG A 307 3.99 39.20 -46.35
CA ARG A 307 2.51 39.29 -46.51
C ARG A 307 1.68 38.00 -46.32
#